data_AF-A0A554LCY9-F1
#
_entry.id   AF-A0A554LCY9-F1
#
_cell.length_a   1.000
_cell.length_b   1.000
_cell.length_c   1.000
_cell.angle_alpha   90.00
_cell.angle_beta   90.00
_cell.angle_gamma   90.00
#
_symmetry.space_group_name_H-M   'P 1'
#
loop_
_entity.id
_entity.type
_entity.pdbx_description
1 polymer ?
#
loop_
_entity_poly.entity_id
_entity_poly.type
_entity_poly.pdbx_seq_one_letter_code
_entity_poly.pdbx_strand_id
1 'polypeptide(L)' 'MKYKIQCGRETDGRWIAEIEELPGVLAYGKTKKEAMAKTEALALRVIAERYVD' A
#
# COMPACT_ATOMS: atom_id res chain seq x y z
N MET A 1 11.57 -9.81 -3.10
CA MET A 1 11.02 -8.95 -4.19
C MET A 1 11.03 -7.51 -3.73
N LYS A 2 11.19 -6.54 -4.65
CA LYS A 2 11.13 -5.10 -4.34
C LYS A 2 9.97 -4.50 -5.15
N TYR A 3 8.86 -4.22 -4.47
CA TYR A 3 7.70 -3.56 -5.08
C TYR A 3 7.89 -2.05 -5.10
N LYS A 4 7.34 -1.37 -6.12
CA LYS A 4 7.35 0.08 -6.19
C LYS A 4 6.06 0.62 -5.59
N ILE A 5 6.16 1.40 -4.52
CA ILE A 5 5.00 2.08 -3.94
C ILE A 5 4.78 3.40 -4.70
N GLN A 6 3.62 3.55 -5.34
CA GLN A 6 3.13 4.86 -5.79
C GLN A 6 2.42 5.55 -4.64
N CYS A 7 2.59 6.87 -4.50
CA CYS A 7 1.96 7.62 -3.43
C CYS A 7 1.58 9.03 -3.89
N GLY A 8 0.34 9.40 -3.63
CA GLY A 8 -0.25 10.69 -4.01
C GLY A 8 -1.00 11.33 -2.85
N ARG A 9 -1.32 12.63 -3.01
CA ARG A 9 -2.17 13.38 -2.09
C ARG A 9 -3.51 13.64 -2.77
N GLU A 10 -4.58 13.26 -2.11
CA GLU A 10 -5.97 13.46 -2.53
C GLU A 10 -6.39 14.92 -2.36
N THR A 11 -7.47 15.30 -3.04
CA THR A 11 -8.06 16.65 -2.96
C THR A 11 -8.59 16.99 -1.57
N ASP A 12 -9.00 15.98 -0.80
CA ASP A 12 -9.42 16.11 0.60
C ASP A 12 -8.24 16.17 1.60
N GLY A 13 -7.01 16.11 1.08
CA GLY A 13 -5.78 16.22 1.85
C GLY A 13 -5.25 14.90 2.41
N ARG A 14 -5.98 13.78 2.30
CA ARG A 14 -5.45 12.44 2.65
C ARG A 14 -4.33 12.05 1.70
N TRP A 15 -3.47 11.16 2.16
CA TRP A 15 -2.48 10.47 1.33
C TRP A 15 -3.00 9.10 0.95
N ILE A 16 -2.77 8.71 -0.28
CA ILE A 16 -3.04 7.37 -0.81
C ILE A 16 -1.72 6.75 -1.25
N ALA A 17 -1.52 5.47 -0.98
CA ALA A 17 -0.38 4.71 -1.47
C ALA A 17 -0.81 3.34 -1.98
N GLU A 18 -0.23 2.89 -3.09
CA GLU A 18 -0.58 1.64 -3.78
C GLU A 18 0.65 0.92 -4.32
N ILE A 19 0.50 -0.39 -4.55
CA ILE A 19 1.46 -1.22 -5.30
C ILE A 19 0.72 -1.79 -6.51
N GLU A 20 0.98 -1.25 -7.69
CA GLU A 20 0.28 -1.62 -8.94
C GLU A 20 0.44 -3.11 -9.26
N GLU A 21 1.59 -3.69 -8.92
CA GLU A 21 1.89 -5.11 -9.15
C GLU A 21 1.14 -6.07 -8.20
N LEU A 22 0.46 -5.54 -7.18
CA LEU A 22 -0.34 -6.29 -6.22
C LEU A 22 -1.77 -5.74 -6.18
N PRO A 23 -2.68 -6.26 -7.03
CA PRO A 23 -4.07 -5.83 -7.04
C PRO A 23 -4.71 -5.89 -5.65
N GLY A 24 -5.37 -4.82 -5.24
CA GLY A 24 -5.99 -4.68 -3.92
C GLY A 24 -5.05 -4.17 -2.81
N VAL A 25 -3.76 -3.97 -3.09
CA VAL A 25 -2.82 -3.40 -2.12
C VAL A 25 -2.78 -1.88 -2.25
N LEU A 26 -3.71 -1.23 -1.55
CA LEU A 26 -3.86 0.22 -1.48
C LEU A 26 -4.31 0.64 -0.08
N ALA A 27 -3.78 1.75 0.42
CA ALA A 27 -4.17 2.28 1.73
C ALA A 27 -4.11 3.80 1.80
N TYR A 28 -4.99 4.36 2.64
CA TYR A 28 -5.01 5.78 2.97
C TYR A 28 -4.32 6.09 4.31
N GLY A 29 -3.70 7.26 4.40
CA GLY A 29 -3.12 7.82 5.62
C GLY A 29 -3.32 9.33 5.72
N LYS A 30 -3.19 9.88 6.94
CA LYS A 30 -3.14 11.33 7.16
C LYS A 30 -1.81 11.94 6.72
N THR A 31 -0.76 11.11 6.62
CA THR A 31 0.57 11.51 6.13
C THR A 31 1.07 10.55 5.05
N LYS A 32 2.02 11.01 4.23
CA LYS A 32 2.70 10.19 3.23
C LYS A 32 3.28 8.90 3.84
N LYS A 33 3.97 9.05 4.98
CA LYS A 33 4.60 7.93 5.70
C LYS A 33 3.57 6.92 6.20
N GLU A 34 2.44 7.40 6.71
CA GLU A 34 1.36 6.52 7.19
C GLU A 34 0.72 5.73 6.04
N ALA A 35 0.44 6.37 4.91
CA ALA A 35 -0.11 5.70 3.74
C ALA A 35 0.84 4.59 3.26
N MET A 36 2.13 4.92 3.09
CA MET A 36 3.16 3.95 2.67
C MET A 36 3.28 2.77 3.65
N ALA A 37 3.35 3.03 4.96
CA ALA A 37 3.50 1.97 5.96
C ALA A 37 2.28 1.02 6.00
N LYS A 38 1.06 1.54 5.83
CA LYS A 38 -0.14 0.71 5.73
C LYS A 38 -0.16 -0.13 4.47
N THR A 39 0.27 0.43 3.33
CA THR A 39 0.38 -0.30 2.06
C THR A 39 1.42 -1.42 2.15
N GLU A 40 2.57 -1.19 2.81
CA GLU A 40 3.59 -2.22 3.07
C GLU A 40 3.02 -3.36 3.93
N ALA A 41 2.33 -3.03 5.03
CA ALA A 41 1.71 -4.04 5.89
C ALA A 41 0.65 -4.88 5.15
N LEU A 42 -0.15 -4.25 4.29
CA LEU A 42 -1.12 -4.95 3.45
C LEU A 42 -0.43 -5.85 2.42
N ALA A 43 0.67 -5.40 1.80
CA ALA A 43 1.46 -6.20 0.88
C ALA A 43 1.98 -7.48 1.54
N LEU A 44 2.55 -7.36 2.76
CA LEU A 44 3.03 -8.51 3.53
C LEU A 44 1.93 -9.55 3.78
N ARG A 45 0.71 -9.09 4.07
CA ARG A 45 -0.45 -9.98 4.27
C ARG A 45 -0.86 -10.69 2.98
N VAL A 46 -1.00 -9.95 1.87
CA VAL A 46 -1.33 -10.55 0.57
C VAL A 46 -0.28 -11.57 0.13
N ILE A 47 1.00 -11.28 0.38
CA ILE A 47 2.09 -12.20 0.09
C ILE A 47 2.00 -13.45 0.97
N ALA A 48 1.76 -13.29 2.28
CA ALA A 48 1.59 -14.41 3.20
C ALA A 48 0.41 -15.31 2.80
N GLU A 49 -0.76 -14.73 2.46
CA GLU A 49 -1.93 -15.49 2.02
C GLU A 49 -1.67 -16.32 0.75
N ARG A 50 -0.81 -15.86 -0.16
CA ARG A 50 -0.44 -16.60 -1.40
C ARG A 50 0.56 -17.74 -1.19
N TYR A 51 1.28 -17.76 -0.07
CA TYR A 51 2.30 -18.78 0.24
C TYR A 51 1.82 -19.84 1.24
N VAL A 52 0.58 -19.74 1.72
CA VAL A 52 0.01 -20.67 2.71
C VAL A 52 -0.81 -21.80 2.04
N ASP A 53 -0.85 -21.86 0.70
CA ASP A 53 -1.34 -23.01 -0.07
C ASP A 53 -0.20 -23.96 -0.50
#